data_AF-A0A2S5LF04-F1
#
_entry.id   AF-A0A2S5LF04-F1
#
_cell.length_a   1.000
_cell.length_b   1.000
_cell.length_c   1.000
_cell.angle_alpha   90.00
_cell.angle_beta   90.00
_cell.angle_gamma   90.00
#
_symmetry.space_group_name_H-M   'P 1'
#
loop_
_entity.id
_entity.type
_entity.pdbx_description
1 polymer ?
#
loop_
_entity_poly.entity_id
_entity_poly.type
_entity_poly.pdbx_seq_one_letter_code
_entity_poly.pdbx_strand_id
1 'polypeptide(L)'
;MPANQPSQKGAVLIEAMIAILIFSFGILAITGLQGVMMKNTADATYRAEAAYVVQQQLGEMLSSPIALGGNNVTPVASLPSGQLTTKLLSEGRFQFVVTWQVPGETQHSYEAVTSIFTAR
;
A
#
# COMPACT_ATOMS: atom_id res chain seq x y z
N MET A 1 -28.74 45.44 48.66
CA MET A 1 -29.18 44.02 48.75
C MET A 1 -28.16 43.16 48.01
N PRO A 2 -27.35 42.32 48.66
CA PRO A 2 -26.45 41.41 47.95
C PRO A 2 -27.21 40.14 47.51
N ALA A 3 -27.13 39.80 46.22
CA ALA A 3 -27.67 38.57 45.67
C ALA A 3 -26.74 37.39 46.04
N ASN A 4 -27.29 36.41 46.75
CA ASN A 4 -26.61 35.17 47.10
C ASN A 4 -26.43 34.30 45.84
N GLN A 5 -25.21 34.22 45.30
CA GLN A 5 -24.90 33.29 44.21
C GLN A 5 -24.59 31.92 44.79
N PRO A 6 -25.35 30.86 44.47
CA PRO A 6 -25.08 29.53 44.99
C PRO A 6 -23.74 29.01 44.40
N SER A 7 -22.78 28.76 45.29
CA SER A 7 -21.48 28.19 44.95
C SER A 7 -21.66 26.72 44.54
N GLN A 8 -21.69 26.43 43.24
CA GLN A 8 -21.74 25.07 42.70
C GLN A 8 -20.38 24.37 42.94
N LYS A 9 -20.25 23.62 44.04
CA LYS A 9 -19.01 22.92 44.39
C LYS A 9 -19.08 21.38 44.34
N GLY A 10 -20.18 20.80 43.86
CA GLY A 10 -20.39 19.34 43.91
C GLY A 10 -20.03 18.56 42.64
N ALA A 11 -19.99 19.19 41.47
CA ALA A 11 -19.94 18.47 40.19
C ALA A 11 -18.55 18.36 39.53
N VAL A 12 -17.55 19.09 40.03
CA VAL A 12 -16.23 19.25 39.38
C VAL A 12 -15.50 17.91 39.17
N LEU A 13 -15.58 16.98 40.13
CA LEU A 13 -14.95 15.67 40.00
C LEU A 13 -15.59 14.84 38.88
N ILE A 14 -16.93 14.86 38.80
CA ILE A 14 -17.67 14.15 37.76
C ILE A 14 -17.43 14.78 36.39
N GLU A 15 -17.40 16.10 36.32
CA GLU A 15 -17.06 16.85 35.10
C GLU A 15 -15.67 16.49 34.59
N ALA A 16 -14.66 16.43 35.48
CA ALA A 16 -13.31 16.00 35.13
C ALA A 16 -13.26 14.54 34.66
N MET A 17 -13.99 13.62 35.30
CA MET A 17 -14.04 12.22 34.87
C MET A 17 -14.71 12.05 33.51
N ILE A 18 -15.79 12.78 33.24
CA ILE A 18 -16.46 12.78 31.93
C ILE A 18 -15.53 13.37 30.87
N ALA A 19 -14.84 14.46 31.17
CA ALA A 19 -13.86 15.07 30.26
C ALA A 19 -12.73 14.09 29.90
N ILE A 20 -12.15 13.40 30.88
CA ILE A 20 -11.10 12.38 30.65
C ILE A 20 -11.65 11.21 29.84
N LEU A 21 -12.88 10.76 30.11
CA LEU A 21 -13.52 9.67 29.37
C LEU A 21 -13.69 10.01 27.90
N ILE A 22 -14.29 11.17 27.60
CA ILE A 22 -14.50 11.64 26.23
C ILE A 22 -13.15 11.84 25.53
N PHE A 23 -12.18 12.44 26.21
CA PHE A 23 -10.84 12.67 25.67
C PHE A 23 -10.12 11.35 25.33
N SER A 24 -10.25 10.33 26.19
CA SER A 24 -9.67 9.01 25.97
C SER A 24 -10.27 8.31 24.74
N PHE A 25 -11.60 8.42 24.54
CA PHE A 25 -12.23 7.95 23.31
C PHE A 25 -11.75 8.70 22.07
N GLY A 26 -11.51 10.02 22.20
CA GLY A 26 -10.94 10.84 21.13
C GLY A 26 -9.57 10.34 20.68
N ILE A 27 -8.67 10.03 21.63
CA ILE A 27 -7.35 9.46 21.32
C ILE A 27 -7.49 8.09 20.64
N LEU A 28 -8.33 7.21 21.19
CA LEU A 28 -8.53 5.87 20.63
C LEU A 28 -9.03 5.91 19.18
N ALA A 29 -9.96 6.84 18.88
CA ALA A 29 -10.46 7.06 17.53
C ALA A 29 -9.35 7.49 16.56
N ILE A 30 -8.50 8.43 16.96
CA ILE A 30 -7.38 8.91 16.14
C ILE A 30 -6.35 7.80 15.93
N THR A 31 -5.98 7.05 16.96
CA THR A 31 -5.05 5.93 16.85
C THR A 31 -5.57 4.85 15.91
N GLY A 32 -6.87 4.55 15.96
CA GLY A 32 -7.51 3.62 15.01
C GLY A 32 -7.40 4.10 13.56
N LEU A 33 -7.69 5.38 13.30
CA LEU A 33 -7.55 5.97 11.98
C LEU A 33 -6.09 5.96 11.51
N GLN A 34 -5.14 6.29 12.39
CA GLN A 34 -3.71 6.25 12.09
C GLN A 34 -3.26 4.83 11.68
N GLY A 35 -3.71 3.79 12.38
CA GLY A 35 -3.40 2.40 12.01
C GLY A 35 -3.88 2.05 10.60
N VAL A 36 -5.10 2.43 10.23
CA VAL A 36 -5.65 2.21 8.88
C VAL A 36 -4.87 3.01 7.83
N MET A 37 -4.52 4.27 8.12
CA MET A 37 -3.73 5.09 7.19
C MET A 37 -2.33 4.52 6.95
N MET A 38 -1.67 4.01 7.98
CA MET A 38 -0.35 3.36 7.85
C MET A 38 -0.43 2.13 6.95
N LYS A 39 -1.44 1.28 7.13
CA LYS A 39 -1.67 0.13 6.25
C LYS A 39 -1.88 0.56 4.79
N ASN A 40 -2.76 1.52 4.56
CA ASN A 40 -3.04 2.00 3.21
C ASN A 40 -1.79 2.63 2.54
N THR A 41 -0.94 3.29 3.33
CA THR A 41 0.34 3.85 2.86
C THR A 41 1.32 2.75 2.49
N ALA A 42 1.42 1.68 3.29
CA ALA A 42 2.27 0.53 3.00
C ALA A 42 1.81 -0.17 1.71
N ASP A 43 0.51 -0.42 1.56
CA ASP A 43 -0.06 -1.05 0.35
C ASP A 43 0.21 -0.22 -0.91
N ALA A 44 0.06 1.11 -0.82
CA ALA A 44 0.38 2.02 -1.91
C ALA A 44 1.89 1.98 -2.27
N THR A 45 2.74 1.86 -1.25
CA THR A 45 4.20 1.76 -1.44
C THR A 45 4.57 0.47 -2.16
N TYR A 46 4.01 -0.69 -1.76
CA TYR A 46 4.24 -1.96 -2.46
C TYR A 46 3.75 -1.93 -3.90
N ARG A 47 2.61 -1.28 -4.17
CA ARG A 47 2.12 -1.08 -5.54
C ARG A 47 3.06 -0.22 -6.38
N ALA A 48 3.61 0.84 -5.81
CA ALA A 48 4.57 1.71 -6.49
C ALA A 48 5.88 0.97 -6.79
N GLU A 49 6.38 0.19 -5.84
CA GLU A 49 7.58 -0.64 -6.01
C GLU A 49 7.36 -1.71 -7.10
N ALA A 50 6.20 -2.37 -7.12
CA ALA A 50 5.83 -3.32 -8.17
C ALA A 50 5.85 -2.67 -9.57
N ALA A 51 5.29 -1.46 -9.69
CA ALA A 51 5.29 -0.71 -10.94
C ALA A 51 6.71 -0.30 -11.35
N TYR A 52 7.55 0.12 -10.40
CA TYR A 52 8.95 0.48 -10.63
C TYR A 52 9.76 -0.71 -11.17
N VAL A 53 9.62 -1.88 -10.56
CA VAL A 53 10.28 -3.12 -10.99
C VAL A 53 9.87 -3.50 -12.42
N VAL A 54 8.58 -3.37 -12.76
CA VAL A 54 8.11 -3.57 -14.14
C VAL A 54 8.78 -2.58 -15.09
N GLN A 55 8.84 -1.30 -14.73
CA GLN A 55 9.45 -0.27 -15.57
C GLN A 55 10.94 -0.53 -15.82
N GLN A 56 11.68 -0.96 -14.80
CA GLN A 56 13.08 -1.35 -14.94
C GLN A 56 13.21 -2.53 -15.94
N GLN A 57 12.43 -3.59 -15.76
CA GLN A 57 12.45 -4.75 -16.65
C GLN A 57 12.05 -4.38 -18.09
N LEU A 58 11.06 -3.50 -18.25
CA LEU A 58 10.66 -2.96 -19.55
C LEU A 58 11.81 -2.22 -20.23
N GLY A 59 12.54 -1.38 -19.49
CA GLY A 59 13.71 -0.66 -20.00
C GLY A 59 14.84 -1.60 -20.45
N GLU A 60 15.15 -2.61 -19.65
CA GLU A 60 16.14 -3.65 -20.00
C GLU A 60 15.72 -4.42 -21.26
N MET A 61 14.44 -4.79 -21.36
CA MET A 61 13.90 -5.51 -22.52
C MET A 61 13.95 -4.65 -23.80
N LEU A 62 13.66 -3.34 -23.72
CA LEU A 62 13.77 -2.44 -24.87
C LEU A 62 15.22 -2.24 -25.32
N SER A 63 16.17 -2.26 -24.37
CA SER A 63 17.60 -2.15 -24.66
C SER A 63 18.19 -3.45 -25.24
N SER A 64 17.67 -4.61 -24.84
CA SER A 64 18.13 -5.93 -25.29
C SER A 64 16.96 -6.90 -25.52
N PRO A 65 16.25 -6.80 -26.67
CA PRO A 65 15.03 -7.57 -26.94
C PRO A 65 15.26 -9.08 -27.13
N ILE A 66 16.51 -9.51 -27.33
CA ILE A 66 16.88 -10.85 -27.81
C ILE A 66 16.81 -11.96 -26.74
N ALA A 67 16.62 -11.63 -25.45
CA ALA A 67 16.84 -12.58 -24.36
C ALA A 67 15.59 -13.19 -23.69
N LEU A 68 14.37 -12.69 -23.92
CA LEU A 68 13.17 -13.21 -23.24
C LEU A 68 12.46 -14.29 -24.08
N GLY A 69 13.17 -15.40 -24.31
CA GLY A 69 12.57 -16.63 -24.81
C GLY A 69 11.81 -17.35 -23.68
N GLY A 70 10.48 -17.31 -23.71
CA GLY A 70 9.62 -18.08 -22.80
C GLY A 70 9.22 -17.36 -21.51
N ASN A 71 8.38 -18.03 -20.71
CA ASN A 71 7.89 -17.50 -19.43
C ASN A 71 9.07 -17.40 -18.45
N ASN A 72 9.40 -16.19 -18.01
CA ASN A 72 10.45 -15.95 -17.03
C ASN A 72 9.84 -15.53 -15.69
N VAL A 73 10.31 -16.10 -14.59
CA VAL A 73 9.90 -15.71 -13.23
C VAL A 73 11.13 -15.25 -12.46
N THR A 74 11.17 -13.97 -12.12
CA THR A 74 12.24 -13.36 -11.32
C THR A 74 11.74 -13.01 -9.92
N PRO A 75 12.45 -13.40 -8.85
CA PRO A 75 12.14 -12.96 -7.50
C PRO A 75 12.31 -11.44 -7.37
N VAL A 76 11.39 -10.78 -6.66
CA VAL A 76 11.43 -9.35 -6.39
C VAL A 76 11.68 -9.15 -4.90
N ALA A 77 12.94 -8.91 -4.52
CA ALA A 77 13.35 -8.83 -3.12
C ALA A 77 12.77 -7.63 -2.36
N SER A 78 12.35 -6.57 -3.06
CA SER A 78 11.71 -5.39 -2.47
C SER A 78 10.25 -5.59 -2.10
N LEU A 79 9.63 -6.71 -2.52
CA LEU A 79 8.23 -7.03 -2.26
C LEU A 79 8.09 -8.29 -1.39
N PRO A 80 7.17 -8.32 -0.41
CA PRO A 80 6.88 -9.52 0.38
C PRO A 80 6.41 -10.67 -0.51
N SER A 81 7.15 -11.78 -0.53
CA SER A 81 6.89 -12.91 -1.44
C SER A 81 6.72 -12.49 -2.91
N GLY A 82 7.44 -11.45 -3.32
CA GLY A 82 7.35 -10.81 -4.62
C GLY A 82 7.90 -11.65 -5.76
N GLN A 83 7.15 -11.79 -6.84
CA GLN A 83 7.60 -12.43 -8.07
C GLN A 83 7.13 -11.63 -9.29
N LEU A 84 8.05 -11.35 -10.21
CA LEU A 84 7.77 -10.80 -11.52
C LEU A 84 7.72 -11.95 -12.52
N THR A 85 6.58 -12.13 -13.17
CA THR A 85 6.39 -13.10 -14.26
C THR A 85 6.31 -12.36 -15.58
N THR A 86 7.21 -12.65 -16.50
CA THR A 86 7.16 -12.17 -17.88
C THR A 86 6.63 -13.27 -18.78
N LYS A 87 5.57 -13.01 -19.54
CA LYS A 87 4.97 -13.93 -20.50
C LYS A 87 5.00 -13.35 -21.90
N LEU A 88 5.36 -14.18 -22.88
CA LEU A 88 5.18 -13.85 -24.29
C LEU A 88 3.75 -14.20 -24.70
N LEU A 89 2.95 -13.20 -25.05
CA LEU A 89 1.55 -13.37 -25.45
C LEU A 89 1.39 -13.65 -26.95
N SER A 90 2.21 -13.00 -27.78
CA SER A 90 2.27 -13.18 -29.24
C SER A 90 3.62 -12.65 -29.74
N GLU A 91 3.98 -12.86 -31.01
CA GLU A 91 5.18 -12.21 -31.59
C GLU A 91 5.22 -10.71 -31.24
N GLY A 92 6.30 -10.29 -30.58
CA GLY A 92 6.50 -8.90 -30.16
C GLY A 92 5.59 -8.38 -29.04
N ARG A 93 4.78 -9.20 -28.35
CA ARG A 93 3.89 -8.72 -27.27
C ARG A 93 4.16 -9.46 -25.96
N PHE A 94 4.53 -8.71 -24.92
CA PHE A 94 4.92 -9.23 -23.62
C PHE A 94 3.97 -8.75 -22.52
N GLN A 95 3.62 -9.63 -21.60
CA GLN A 95 2.89 -9.32 -20.37
C GLN A 95 3.82 -9.48 -19.18
N PHE A 96 3.85 -8.47 -18.32
CA PHE A 96 4.55 -8.45 -17.05
C PHE A 96 3.51 -8.50 -15.94
N VAL A 97 3.63 -9.50 -15.06
CA VAL A 97 2.75 -9.69 -13.91
C VAL A 97 3.61 -9.73 -12.66
N VAL A 98 3.50 -8.72 -11.81
CA VAL A 98 4.12 -8.73 -10.48
C VAL A 98 3.10 -9.17 -9.46
N THR A 99 3.40 -10.25 -8.74
CA THR A 99 2.59 -10.71 -7.61
C THR A 99 3.35 -10.54 -6.31
N TRP A 100 2.70 -10.07 -5.26
CA TRP A 100 3.26 -10.03 -3.91
C TRP A 100 2.19 -10.39 -2.89
N GLN A 101 2.60 -10.86 -1.72
CA GLN A 101 1.69 -11.22 -0.65
C GLN A 101 2.29 -10.82 0.69
N VAL A 102 1.64 -9.89 1.38
CA VAL A 102 1.98 -9.55 2.76
C VAL A 102 1.60 -10.75 3.64
N PRO A 103 2.45 -11.17 4.60
CA PRO A 103 2.13 -12.27 5.49
C PRO A 103 0.80 -12.06 6.22
N GLY A 104 -0.15 -12.98 6.01
CA GLY A 104 -1.50 -12.90 6.59
C GLY A 104 -2.55 -12.19 5.72
N GLU A 105 -2.19 -11.70 4.53
CA GLU A 105 -3.13 -11.08 3.58
C GLU A 105 -3.32 -11.91 2.30
N THR A 106 -4.33 -11.54 1.50
CA THR A 106 -4.54 -12.11 0.17
C THR A 106 -3.45 -11.65 -0.81
N GLN A 107 -3.12 -12.48 -1.79
CA GLN A 107 -2.15 -12.12 -2.81
C GLN A 107 -2.62 -10.92 -3.64
N HIS A 108 -1.70 -9.98 -3.87
CA HIS A 108 -1.88 -8.82 -4.74
C HIS A 108 -1.18 -9.05 -6.08
N SER A 109 -1.71 -8.41 -7.14
CA SER A 109 -1.17 -8.47 -8.49
C SER A 109 -1.14 -7.07 -9.13
N TYR A 110 -0.10 -6.81 -9.91
CA TYR A 110 0.05 -5.68 -10.81
C TYR A 110 0.42 -6.19 -12.20
N GLU A 111 -0.32 -5.77 -13.22
CA GLU A 111 -0.14 -6.24 -14.60
C GLU A 111 0.16 -5.09 -15.55
N ALA A 112 1.12 -5.31 -16.46
CA ALA A 112 1.42 -4.41 -17.56
C ALA A 112 1.63 -5.21 -18.84
N VAL A 113 1.09 -4.73 -19.97
CA VAL A 113 1.27 -5.34 -21.29
C VAL A 113 1.96 -4.34 -22.20
N THR A 114 2.98 -4.80 -22.92
CA THR A 114 3.73 -3.99 -23.88
C THR A 114 3.90 -4.71 -25.21
N SER A 115 3.98 -3.94 -26.29
CA SER A 115 4.34 -4.43 -27.62
C SER A 115 5.68 -3.84 -28.04
N ILE A 116 6.64 -4.70 -28.37
CA ILE A 116 7.89 -4.35 -29.01
C ILE A 116 7.79 -4.70 -30.49
N PHE A 117 7.87 -3.67 -31.33
CA PHE A 117 8.07 -3.84 -32.76
C PHE A 117 9.56 -3.68 -33.05
N THR A 118 10.23 -4.77 -33.39
CA THR A 118 11.58 -4.70 -33.95
C THR A 118 11.46 -4.16 -35.38
N ALA A 119 11.95 -2.93 -35.62
CA ALA A 119 12.07 -2.39 -36.97
C ALA A 119 13.06 -3.27 -37.76
N ARG A 120 12.58 -3.89 -38.85
CA ARG A 120 13.41 -4.63 -39.80
C ARG A 120 14.07 -3.68 -40.79
#